data_AF-Q4T5S9-F1
#
_entry.id   AF-Q4T5S9-F1
#
_cell.length_a   1.000
_cell.length_b   1.000
_cell.length_c   1.000
_cell.angle_alpha   90.00
_cell.angle_beta   90.00
_cell.angle_gamma   90.00
#
_symmetry.space_group_name_H-M   'P 1'
#
loop_
_entity.id
_entity.type
_entity.pdbx_description
1 polymer ?
#
loop_
_entity_poly.entity_id
_entity_poly.type
_entity_poly.pdbx_seq_one_letter_code
_entity_poly.pdbx_strand_id
1 'polypeptide(L)'
;WSKYDTGQSTDIRAVQNGSQVFIKELRSRTFPSADDVVVKLSGLQLTVEYLEQDGFSEPILAQKKEGLGMSMPAPTFYISDVENYVGKE
;
A
#
# COMPACT_ATOMS: atom_id res chain seq x y z
N TRP A 1 -13.07 -5.65 25.72
CA TRP A 1 -11.62 -5.51 25.51
C TRP A 1 -11.00 -6.91 25.40
N SER A 2 -11.15 -7.60 24.27
CA SER A 2 -10.42 -8.85 24.04
C SER A 2 -9.03 -8.48 23.53
N LYS A 3 -8.09 -8.55 24.46
CA LYS A 3 -6.65 -8.43 24.21
C LYS A 3 -6.29 -9.48 23.17
N TYR A 4 -5.66 -9.01 22.10
CA TYR A 4 -5.09 -9.83 21.04
C TYR A 4 -4.39 -11.04 21.65
N ASP A 5 -4.88 -12.21 21.26
CA ASP A 5 -4.43 -13.52 21.69
C ASP A 5 -2.90 -13.61 21.55
N THR A 6 -2.19 -13.66 22.67
CA THR A 6 -0.74 -13.81 22.75
C THR A 6 -0.27 -15.24 22.51
N GLY A 7 -1.12 -16.11 21.95
CA GLY A 7 -0.69 -17.41 21.40
C GLY A 7 -0.32 -18.44 22.47
N GLN A 8 -0.98 -18.42 23.63
CA GLN A 8 -0.76 -19.39 24.72
C GLN A 8 -2.05 -20.14 25.12
N SER A 9 -2.95 -20.39 24.18
CA SER A 9 -4.04 -21.36 24.39
C SER A 9 -3.79 -22.61 23.56
N THR A 10 -3.88 -23.78 24.18
CA THR A 10 -3.71 -25.10 23.56
C THR A 10 -4.87 -25.51 22.63
N ASP A 11 -5.80 -24.60 22.35
CA ASP A 11 -6.80 -24.76 21.28
C ASP A 11 -6.17 -24.34 19.95
N ILE A 12 -6.02 -25.29 19.01
CA ILE A 12 -5.53 -25.03 17.65
C ILE A 12 -6.56 -24.18 16.90
N ARG A 13 -6.53 -22.86 17.08
CA ARG A 13 -7.33 -21.90 16.31
C ARG A 13 -6.49 -21.35 15.16
N ALA A 14 -7.10 -21.24 13.99
CA ALA A 14 -6.44 -20.62 12.84
C ALA A 14 -6.05 -19.18 13.16
N VAL A 15 -4.84 -18.81 12.74
CA VAL A 15 -4.32 -17.45 12.88
C VAL A 15 -5.24 -16.48 12.15
N GLN A 16 -5.75 -15.47 12.87
CA GLN A 16 -6.68 -14.49 12.33
C GLN A 16 -5.93 -13.39 11.55
N ASN A 17 -6.48 -12.99 10.40
CA ASN A 17 -5.95 -11.87 9.61
C ASN A 17 -5.82 -10.61 10.47
N GLY A 18 -4.68 -9.93 10.37
CA GLY A 18 -4.38 -8.71 11.13
C GLY A 18 -3.94 -8.93 12.58
N SER A 19 -3.96 -10.16 13.11
CA SER A 19 -3.36 -10.45 14.42
C SER A 19 -1.84 -10.23 14.44
N GLN A 20 -1.25 -10.01 15.61
CA GLN A 20 0.21 -9.84 15.72
C GLN A 20 0.98 -11.07 15.20
N VAL A 21 0.44 -12.27 15.44
CA VAL A 21 0.97 -13.53 14.91
C VAL A 21 0.91 -13.54 13.38
N PHE A 22 -0.24 -13.18 12.79
CA PHE A 22 -0.39 -13.07 11.34
C PHE A 22 0.62 -12.10 10.71
N ILE A 23 0.78 -10.90 11.29
CA ILE A 23 1.69 -9.87 10.78
C ILE A 23 3.15 -10.34 10.87
N LYS A 24 3.52 -11.01 11.96
CA LYS A 24 4.86 -11.59 12.12
C LYS A 24 5.13 -12.64 11.04
N GLU A 25 4.19 -13.56 10.83
CA GLU A 25 4.30 -14.58 9.79
C GLU A 25 4.38 -13.95 8.40
N LEU A 26 3.49 -13.02 8.07
CA LEU A 26 3.48 -12.33 6.78
C LEU A 26 4.81 -11.63 6.47
N ARG A 27 5.41 -10.94 7.46
CA ARG A 27 6.72 -10.28 7.29
C ARG A 27 7.87 -11.26 7.09
N SER A 28 7.75 -12.49 7.58
CA SER A 28 8.76 -13.54 7.43
C SER A 28 8.64 -14.33 6.13
N ARG A 29 7.53 -14.19 5.40
CA ARG A 29 7.32 -14.88 4.12
C ARG A 29 8.16 -14.24 3.02
N THR A 30 8.71 -15.08 2.16
CA THR A 30 9.33 -14.66 0.90
C THR A 30 8.26 -14.69 -0.18
N PHE A 31 8.14 -13.58 -0.92
CA PHE A 31 7.32 -13.48 -2.11
C PHE A 31 8.21 -13.17 -3.31
N PRO A 32 7.83 -13.56 -4.54
CA PRO A 32 8.46 -13.05 -5.75
C PRO A 32 8.47 -11.52 -5.75
N SER A 33 9.53 -10.91 -6.31
CA SER A 33 9.57 -9.46 -6.46
C SER A 33 8.47 -9.02 -7.42
N ALA A 34 7.88 -7.85 -7.16
CA ALA A 34 7.00 -7.21 -8.12
C ALA A 34 7.75 -6.64 -9.33
N ASP A 35 9.09 -6.54 -9.28
CA ASP A 35 9.91 -5.99 -10.36
C ASP A 35 9.71 -6.70 -11.71
N ASP A 36 9.31 -7.98 -11.69
CA ASP A 36 9.08 -8.77 -12.91
C ASP A 36 7.72 -8.51 -13.56
N VAL A 37 6.80 -7.80 -12.88
CA VAL A 37 5.42 -7.56 -13.34
C VAL A 37 5.03 -6.08 -13.36
N VAL A 38 5.84 -5.19 -12.78
CA VAL A 38 5.52 -3.75 -12.74
C VAL A 38 6.20 -3.01 -13.87
N VAL A 39 5.42 -2.20 -14.58
CA VAL A 39 5.93 -1.27 -15.59
C VAL A 39 6.36 0.01 -14.89
N LYS A 40 7.63 0.41 -15.06
CA LYS A 40 8.19 1.61 -14.41
C LYS A 40 8.19 2.79 -15.37
N LEU A 41 7.44 3.84 -15.05
CA LEU A 41 7.32 5.05 -15.87
C LEU A 41 7.59 6.31 -15.04
N SER A 42 8.08 7.36 -15.68
CA SER A 42 7.99 8.71 -15.12
C SER A 42 6.58 9.28 -15.31
N GLY A 43 6.21 10.29 -14.54
CA GLY A 43 4.87 10.87 -14.67
C GLY A 43 4.58 11.46 -16.05
N LEU A 44 5.61 11.98 -16.74
CA LEU A 44 5.47 12.50 -18.10
C LEU A 44 5.28 11.42 -19.17
N GLN A 45 5.66 10.17 -18.88
CA GLN A 45 5.45 9.03 -19.78
C GLN A 45 4.07 8.40 -19.60
N LEU A 46 3.42 8.61 -18.45
CA LEU A 46 2.09 8.07 -18.18
C LEU A 46 1.01 8.94 -18.84
N THR A 47 0.84 8.75 -20.15
CA THR A 47 -0.16 9.48 -20.97
C THR A 47 -1.23 8.53 -21.52
N VAL A 48 -2.33 9.08 -22.04
CA VAL A 48 -3.37 8.28 -22.70
C VAL A 48 -2.81 7.56 -23.91
N GLU A 49 -1.97 8.24 -24.70
CA GLU A 49 -1.34 7.67 -25.89
C GLU A 49 -0.46 6.47 -25.54
N TYR A 50 0.30 6.53 -24.44
CA TYR A 50 1.05 5.38 -23.94
C TYR A 50 0.12 4.22 -23.57
N LEU A 51 -0.95 4.48 -22.82
CA LEU A 51 -1.89 3.43 -22.39
C LEU A 51 -2.66 2.81 -23.56
N GLU A 52 -2.93 3.55 -24.61
CA GLU A 52 -3.54 3.03 -25.84
C GLU A 52 -2.57 2.18 -26.67
N GLN A 53 -1.27 2.53 -26.67
CA GLN A 53 -0.23 1.82 -27.43
C GLN A 53 0.27 0.56 -26.72
N ASP A 54 0.59 0.67 -25.43
CA ASP A 54 1.21 -0.40 -24.62
C ASP A 54 0.16 -1.18 -23.80
N GLY A 55 -1.05 -0.64 -23.67
CA GLY A 55 -2.11 -1.21 -22.84
C GLY A 55 -1.98 -0.87 -21.34
N PHE A 56 -2.96 -1.30 -20.57
CA PHE A 56 -2.98 -1.13 -19.11
C PHE A 56 -3.42 -2.42 -18.41
N SER A 57 -2.60 -3.46 -18.56
CA SER A 57 -2.86 -4.80 -18.01
C SER A 57 -1.94 -5.18 -16.84
N GLU A 58 -0.83 -4.46 -16.67
CA GLU A 58 0.14 -4.63 -15.60
C GLU A 58 0.14 -3.41 -14.66
N PRO A 59 0.45 -3.57 -13.36
CA PRO A 59 0.56 -2.43 -12.46
C PRO A 59 1.69 -1.49 -12.90
N ILE A 60 1.43 -0.18 -12.84
CA ILE A 60 2.42 0.85 -13.19
C ILE A 60 2.98 1.47 -11.91
N LEU A 61 4.32 1.54 -11.81
CA LEU A 61 5.03 2.22 -10.73
C LEU A 61 5.64 3.53 -11.25
N ALA A 62 5.05 4.66 -10.83
CA ALA A 62 5.66 5.97 -11.00
C ALA A 62 6.61 6.28 -9.83
N GLN A 63 7.93 6.32 -10.10
CA GLN A 63 8.94 6.51 -9.04
C GLN A 63 8.90 7.90 -8.39
N LYS A 64 8.37 8.90 -9.10
CA LYS A 64 8.22 10.27 -8.60
C LYS A 64 6.91 10.87 -9.07
N LYS A 65 6.43 11.87 -8.33
CA LYS A 65 5.15 12.54 -8.63
C LYS A 65 5.21 13.53 -9.78
N GLU A 66 6.41 13.97 -10.17
CA GLU A 66 6.58 14.98 -11.21
C GLU A 66 6.02 14.46 -12.55
N GLY A 67 5.21 15.29 -13.20
CA GLY A 67 4.54 14.93 -14.45
C GLY A 67 3.18 14.23 -14.28
N LEU A 68 2.81 13.75 -13.09
CA LEU A 68 1.53 13.07 -12.87
C LEU A 68 0.31 14.00 -12.78
N GLY A 69 0.51 15.31 -12.71
CA GLY A 69 -0.58 16.27 -12.42
C GLY A 69 -1.19 16.12 -11.02
N MET A 70 -0.57 15.33 -10.13
CA MET A 70 -1.06 15.10 -8.78
C MET A 70 -0.68 16.25 -7.84
N SER A 71 -1.68 16.78 -7.15
CA SER A 71 -1.51 17.72 -6.03
C SER A 71 -1.69 16.99 -4.71
N MET A 72 -0.66 17.01 -3.86
CA MET A 72 -0.67 16.39 -2.54
C MET A 72 -0.25 17.43 -1.49
N PRO A 73 -0.75 17.32 -0.25
CA PRO A 73 -0.22 18.10 0.87
C PRO A 73 1.29 17.92 1.04
N ALA A 74 1.92 18.84 1.77
CA ALA A 74 3.32 18.71 2.12
C ALA A 74 3.57 17.40 2.91
N PRO A 75 4.77 16.78 2.83
CA PRO A 75 5.11 15.60 3.61
C PRO A 75 5.02 15.80 5.14
N THR A 76 4.93 17.04 5.60
CA THR A 76 4.69 17.43 7.00
C THR A 76 3.20 17.54 7.35
N PHE A 77 2.32 17.02 6.51
CA PHE A 77 0.89 16.93 6.78
C PHE A 77 0.59 15.68 7.62
N TYR A 78 0.04 15.88 8.82
CA TYR A 78 -0.14 14.82 9.82
C TYR A 78 -1.61 14.45 10.01
N ILE A 79 -1.86 13.39 10.78
CA ILE A 79 -3.21 12.93 11.14
C ILE A 79 -4.01 14.05 11.82
N SER A 80 -3.38 14.89 12.64
CA SER A 80 -4.04 16.06 13.24
C SER A 80 -4.51 17.07 12.20
N ASP A 81 -3.78 17.25 11.09
CA ASP A 81 -4.23 18.11 10.00
C ASP A 81 -5.45 17.49 9.32
N VAL A 82 -5.44 16.17 9.08
CA VAL A 82 -6.63 15.45 8.58
C VAL A 82 -7.84 15.73 9.46
N GLU A 83 -7.73 15.56 10.77
CA GLU A 83 -8.81 15.85 11.73
C GLU A 83 -9.29 17.31 11.64
N ASN A 84 -8.37 18.26 11.48
CA ASN A 84 -8.71 19.68 11.36
C ASN A 84 -9.42 20.03 10.04
N TYR A 85 -9.05 19.38 8.94
CA TYR A 85 -9.63 19.64 7.62
C TYR A 85 -10.95 18.88 7.38
N VAL A 86 -11.11 17.68 7.94
CA VAL A 86 -12.30 16.83 7.75
C VAL A 86 -13.32 17.04 8.87
N GLY A 87 -12.84 17.24 10.10
CA GLY A 87 -13.63 17.19 11.33
C GLY A 87 -13.33 15.93 12.14
N LYS A 88 -13.47 16.04 13.46
CA LYS A 88 -13.39 14.88 14.37
C LYS A 88 -14.69 14.07 14.28
N GLU A 89 -14.56 12.75 14.31
CA GLU A 89 -15.71 11.86 14.57
C GLU A 89 -16.35 12.13 15.93
#